data_AF-A0A928DQL2-F1
#
_entry.id   AF-A0A928DQL2-F1
#
_cell.length_a   1.000
_cell.length_b   1.000
_cell.length_c   1.000
_cell.angle_alpha   90.00
_cell.angle_beta   90.00
_cell.angle_gamma   90.00
#
_symmetry.space_group_name_H-M   'P 1'
#
loop_
_entity.id
_entity.type
_entity.pdbx_description
1 polymer ?
#
loop_
_entity_poly.entity_id
_entity_poly.type
_entity_poly.pdbx_seq_one_letter_code
_entity_poly.pdbx_strand_id
1 'polypeptide(L)'
;MNKGFTLVEILVAVMITAILITMAVPIYDKTIEKSRISEARVVMKQLLEAKLRMLDAADKETYSPSYFGFENLEFALPCVSSTSSNGHKVTCSTKAFKFVLNPSGTIYGSTDKVTNAVCAVRLGGDNKGTTFLFLGELETGADNDKFLCNKGTNSSDTCEAYGLTSTGSAWCS
;
A
#
# COMPACT_ATOMS: atom_id res chain seq x y z
N MET A 1 -25.03 -47.12 -25.02
CA MET A 1 -24.04 -46.83 -26.09
C MET A 1 -23.10 -45.76 -25.54
N ASN A 2 -22.00 -46.16 -24.92
CA ASN A 2 -21.08 -45.24 -24.25
C ASN A 2 -20.00 -44.82 -25.25
N LYS A 3 -20.11 -43.62 -25.81
CA LYS A 3 -18.99 -43.00 -26.55
C LYS A 3 -17.94 -42.60 -25.51
N GLY A 4 -16.85 -43.36 -25.45
CA GLY A 4 -15.68 -43.01 -24.65
C GLY A 4 -14.90 -41.89 -25.32
N PHE A 5 -14.38 -40.96 -24.52
CA PHE A 5 -13.44 -39.93 -24.98
C PHE A 5 -12.18 -40.57 -25.56
N THR A 6 -11.69 -40.02 -26.67
CA THR A 6 -10.44 -40.48 -27.27
C THR A 6 -9.24 -39.87 -26.54
N LEU A 7 -8.12 -40.61 -26.47
CA LEU A 7 -6.88 -40.11 -25.84
C LEU A 7 -6.37 -38.84 -26.53
N VAL A 8 -6.53 -38.75 -27.85
CA VAL A 8 -6.10 -37.60 -28.66
C VAL A 8 -6.92 -36.34 -28.34
N GLU A 9 -8.23 -36.47 -28.10
CA GLU A 9 -9.05 -35.32 -27.68
C GLU A 9 -8.57 -34.72 -26.36
N ILE A 10 -8.27 -35.58 -25.38
CA ILE A 10 -7.79 -35.11 -24.08
C ILE A 10 -6.39 -34.49 -24.24
N LEU A 11 -5.52 -35.07 -25.08
CA LEU A 11 -4.18 -34.54 -25.32
C LEU A 11 -4.20 -33.14 -25.93
N VAL A 12 -5.01 -32.91 -26.97
CA VAL A 12 -5.11 -31.58 -27.60
C VAL A 12 -5.73 -30.56 -26.65
N ALA A 13 -6.75 -30.95 -25.88
CA ALA A 13 -7.36 -30.08 -24.88
C ALA A 13 -6.36 -29.66 -23.79
N VAL A 14 -5.54 -30.59 -23.28
CA VAL A 14 -4.49 -30.29 -22.29
C VAL A 14 -3.39 -29.41 -22.88
N MET A 15 -3.02 -29.64 -24.14
CA MET A 15 -2.02 -28.80 -24.83
C MET A 15 -2.49 -27.34 -24.97
N ILE A 16 -3.74 -27.14 -25.39
CA ILE A 16 -4.31 -25.79 -25.53
C ILE A 16 -4.42 -25.10 -24.17
N THR A 17 -4.91 -25.80 -23.14
CA THR A 17 -5.02 -25.21 -21.79
C THR A 17 -3.67 -24.88 -21.18
N ALA A 18 -2.62 -25.66 -21.45
CA ALA A 18 -1.27 -25.34 -21.00
C ALA A 18 -0.77 -23.99 -21.55
N ILE A 19 -0.97 -23.73 -22.85
CA ILE A 19 -0.58 -22.46 -23.47
C ILE A 19 -1.37 -21.29 -22.84
N LEU A 20 -2.68 -21.44 -22.65
CA LEU A 20 -3.51 -20.41 -22.02
C LEU A 20 -3.05 -20.08 -20.60
N ILE A 21 -2.74 -21.10 -19.78
CA ILE A 21 -2.26 -20.91 -18.41
C ILE A 21 -0.95 -20.12 -18.40
N THR A 22 0.00 -20.45 -19.28
CA THR A 22 1.30 -19.74 -19.31
C THR A 22 1.16 -18.24 -19.58
N MET A 23 0.19 -17.83 -20.41
CA MET A 23 -0.09 -16.41 -20.67
C MET A 23 -0.92 -15.76 -19.56
N ALA A 24 -1.85 -16.51 -18.95
CA ALA A 24 -2.77 -15.99 -17.96
C ALA A 24 -2.12 -15.71 -16.59
N VAL A 25 -1.16 -16.53 -16.16
CA VAL A 25 -0.48 -16.39 -14.85
C VAL A 25 0.11 -14.99 -14.62
N PRO A 26 0.97 -14.43 -15.49
CA PRO A 26 1.57 -13.12 -15.24
C PRO A 26 0.53 -11.97 -15.27
N ILE A 27 -0.56 -12.13 -16.02
CA ILE A 27 -1.64 -11.14 -16.06
C ILE A 27 -2.44 -11.18 -14.75
N TYR A 28 -2.69 -12.38 -14.22
CA TYR A 28 -3.39 -12.57 -12.96
C TYR A 28 -2.63 -11.93 -11.79
N ASP A 29 -1.32 -12.17 -11.66
CA ASP A 29 -0.51 -11.62 -10.57
C ASP A 29 -0.51 -10.09 -10.55
N LYS A 30 -0.37 -9.46 -11.73
CA LYS A 30 -0.48 -7.99 -11.86
C LYS A 30 -1.85 -7.47 -11.44
N THR A 31 -2.91 -8.21 -11.75
CA THR A 31 -4.28 -7.82 -11.43
C THR A 31 -4.53 -7.91 -9.91
N ILE A 32 -4.01 -8.95 -9.26
CA ILE A 32 -4.10 -9.13 -7.81
C ILE A 32 -3.32 -8.04 -7.07
N GLU A 33 -2.11 -7.68 -7.52
CA GLU A 33 -1.36 -6.57 -6.92
C GLU A 33 -2.09 -5.23 -7.06
N LYS A 34 -2.74 -4.98 -8.21
CA LYS A 34 -3.61 -3.80 -8.39
C LYS A 34 -4.82 -3.81 -7.46
N SER A 35 -5.45 -4.96 -7.26
CA SER A 35 -6.55 -5.11 -6.28
C SER A 35 -6.08 -4.78 -4.87
N ARG A 36 -4.94 -5.34 -4.46
CA ARG A 36 -4.35 -5.11 -3.13
C ARG A 36 -4.03 -3.65 -2.86
N ILE A 37 -3.46 -2.93 -3.84
CA ILE A 37 -3.19 -1.49 -3.64
C ILE A 37 -4.48 -0.67 -3.62
N SER A 38 -5.52 -1.08 -4.36
CA SER A 38 -6.82 -0.41 -4.32
C SER A 38 -7.46 -0.53 -2.94
N GLU A 39 -7.39 -1.71 -2.31
CA GLU A 39 -7.84 -1.93 -0.93
C GLU A 39 -7.00 -1.12 0.06
N ALA A 40 -5.67 -1.17 -0.08
CA ALA A 40 -4.77 -0.41 0.78
C ALA A 40 -4.96 1.10 0.66
N ARG A 41 -5.34 1.62 -0.52
CA ARG A 41 -5.67 3.04 -0.72
C ARG A 41 -6.93 3.44 0.05
N VAL A 42 -7.97 2.61 0.04
CA VAL A 42 -9.19 2.85 0.85
C VAL A 42 -8.85 2.87 2.33
N VAL A 43 -8.04 1.90 2.78
CA VAL A 43 -7.56 1.83 4.16
C VAL A 43 -6.73 3.06 4.54
N MET A 44 -5.77 3.48 3.72
CA MET A 44 -4.96 4.67 3.97
C MET A 44 -5.81 5.94 4.06
N LYS A 45 -6.85 6.05 3.23
CA LYS A 45 -7.81 7.15 3.32
C LYS A 45 -8.54 7.17 4.66
N GLN A 46 -9.09 6.04 5.09
CA GLN A 46 -9.76 5.92 6.39
C GLN A 46 -8.82 6.22 7.55
N LEU A 47 -7.58 5.74 7.50
CA LEU A 47 -6.57 6.02 8.52
C LEU A 47 -6.24 7.51 8.61
N LEU A 48 -6.09 8.17 7.47
CA LEU A 48 -5.80 9.60 7.45
C LEU A 48 -6.97 10.42 7.99
N GLU A 49 -8.20 10.11 7.57
CA GLU A 49 -9.40 10.77 8.09
C GLU A 49 -9.55 10.58 9.61
N ALA A 50 -9.37 9.36 10.10
CA ALA A 50 -9.41 9.06 11.53
C ALA A 50 -8.29 9.77 12.30
N LYS A 51 -7.08 9.86 11.72
CA LYS A 51 -5.98 10.64 12.27
C LYS A 51 -6.39 12.11 12.39
N LEU A 52 -6.88 12.73 11.31
CA LEU A 52 -7.24 14.14 11.29
C LEU A 52 -8.33 14.49 12.31
N ARG A 53 -9.39 13.67 12.41
CA ARG A 53 -10.42 13.86 13.44
C ARG A 53 -9.86 13.80 14.85
N MET A 54 -8.91 12.90 15.10
CA MET A 54 -8.24 12.86 16.40
C MET A 54 -7.38 14.10 16.63
N LEU A 55 -6.70 14.62 15.60
CA LEU A 55 -5.92 15.87 15.73
C LEU A 55 -6.83 17.06 16.05
N ASP A 56 -8.01 17.13 15.45
CA ASP A 56 -8.99 18.19 15.73
C ASP A 56 -9.59 18.08 17.14
N ALA A 57 -9.71 16.86 17.67
CA ALA A 57 -10.18 16.60 19.03
C ALA A 57 -9.09 16.73 20.10
N ALA A 58 -7.81 16.62 19.73
CA ALA A 58 -6.68 16.71 20.63
C ALA A 58 -6.36 18.17 20.96
N ASP A 59 -6.14 18.46 22.24
CA ASP A 59 -5.72 19.80 22.65
C ASP A 59 -4.28 20.08 22.16
N LYS A 60 -4.08 21.23 21.50
CA LYS A 60 -2.86 21.57 20.75
C LYS A 60 -1.60 21.58 21.62
N GLU A 61 -1.77 21.81 22.93
CA GLU A 61 -0.70 21.87 23.93
C GLU A 61 -0.06 20.50 24.23
N THR A 62 -0.76 19.39 23.98
CA THR A 62 -0.28 18.02 24.31
C THR A 62 0.01 17.17 23.06
N TYR A 63 -0.30 17.69 21.87
CA TYR A 63 -0.12 16.93 20.64
C TYR A 63 1.37 16.72 20.32
N SER A 64 1.83 15.47 20.45
CA SER A 64 3.10 15.00 19.89
C SER A 64 2.82 13.82 18.97
N PRO A 65 3.37 13.80 17.73
CA PRO A 65 3.31 12.64 16.85
C PRO A 65 3.92 11.39 17.50
N SER A 66 4.77 11.56 18.51
CA SER A 66 5.46 10.48 19.20
C SER A 66 4.65 9.83 20.34
N TYR A 67 3.51 10.42 20.73
CA TYR A 67 2.58 9.91 21.75
C TYR A 67 1.24 9.46 21.15
N PHE A 68 1.22 9.23 19.84
CA PHE A 68 0.03 8.82 19.12
C PHE A 68 0.29 7.53 18.35
N GLY A 69 -0.63 6.58 18.52
CA GLY A 69 -0.58 5.28 17.87
C GLY A 69 -1.95 4.81 17.38
N PHE A 70 -1.93 3.73 16.59
CA PHE A 70 -3.10 3.10 15.98
C PHE A 70 -4.20 2.74 16.98
N GLU A 71 -3.88 2.55 18.25
CA GLU A 71 -4.85 2.26 19.31
C GLU A 71 -5.82 3.41 19.63
N ASN A 72 -5.51 4.65 19.23
CA ASN A 72 -6.36 5.82 19.48
C ASN A 72 -7.24 6.18 18.27
N LEU A 73 -7.13 5.43 17.17
CA LEU A 73 -7.95 5.63 15.99
C LEU A 73 -9.32 4.95 16.17
N GLU A 74 -10.39 5.57 15.66
CA GLU A 74 -11.72 4.93 15.60
C GLU A 74 -11.73 3.70 14.68
N PHE A 75 -10.75 3.63 13.77
CA PHE A 75 -10.61 2.60 12.78
C PHE A 75 -9.58 1.56 13.21
N ALA A 76 -10.03 0.32 13.41
CA ALA A 76 -9.19 -0.80 13.79
C ALA A 76 -8.69 -1.56 12.55
N LEU A 77 -7.37 -1.79 12.50
CA LEU A 77 -6.74 -2.64 11.50
C LEU A 77 -6.50 -4.06 12.04
N PRO A 78 -6.61 -5.10 11.20
CA PRO A 78 -6.20 -6.45 11.56
C PRO A 78 -4.67 -6.57 11.52
N CYS A 79 -4.00 -5.93 12.47
CA CYS A 79 -2.54 -5.97 12.60
C CYS A 79 -2.11 -7.38 13.00
N VAL A 80 -1.30 -8.02 12.16
CA VAL A 80 -0.61 -9.29 12.49
C VAL A 80 0.59 -9.02 13.38
N SER A 81 1.25 -7.88 13.18
CA SER A 81 2.27 -7.37 14.08
C SER A 81 2.24 -5.84 14.10
N SER A 82 2.73 -5.25 15.19
CA SER A 82 2.83 -3.81 15.36
C SER A 82 4.11 -3.47 16.11
N THR A 83 4.79 -2.40 15.72
CA THR A 83 5.87 -1.83 16.53
C THR A 83 5.32 -0.67 17.35
N SER A 84 5.80 -0.56 18.59
CA SER A 84 5.48 0.56 19.45
C SER A 84 6.68 1.50 19.63
N SER A 85 6.38 2.78 19.81
CA SER A 85 7.32 3.82 20.24
C SER A 85 6.64 4.62 21.36
N ASN A 86 7.36 4.90 22.44
CA ASN A 86 6.83 5.57 23.64
C ASN A 86 5.52 4.99 24.18
N GLY A 87 5.32 3.67 24.06
CA GLY A 87 4.10 3.00 24.52
C GLY A 87 2.94 2.96 23.51
N HIS A 88 3.09 3.58 22.34
CA HIS A 88 2.05 3.72 21.32
C HIS A 88 2.36 2.92 20.06
N LYS A 89 1.36 2.28 19.43
CA LYS A 89 1.57 1.52 18.19
C LYS A 89 1.77 2.47 17.02
N VAL A 90 3.00 2.62 16.54
CA VAL A 90 3.34 3.54 15.44
C VAL A 90 3.33 2.87 14.07
N THR A 91 3.45 1.55 14.03
CA THR A 91 3.28 0.76 12.80
C THR A 91 2.29 -0.38 13.00
N CYS A 92 1.56 -0.71 11.94
CA CYS A 92 0.67 -1.86 11.89
C CYS A 92 0.96 -2.65 10.60
N SER A 93 1.46 -3.87 10.76
CA SER A 93 1.70 -4.79 9.65
C SER A 93 0.53 -5.76 9.51
N THR A 94 -0.11 -5.71 8.36
CA THR A 94 -1.05 -6.73 7.89
C THR A 94 -0.30 -7.81 7.13
N LYS A 95 -1.02 -8.78 6.54
CA LYS A 95 -0.41 -9.81 5.68
C LYS A 95 0.30 -9.22 4.44
N ALA A 96 -0.23 -8.15 3.86
CA ALA A 96 0.24 -7.61 2.58
C ALA A 96 1.01 -6.27 2.72
N PHE A 97 0.64 -5.44 3.69
CA PHE A 97 1.16 -4.09 3.87
C PHE A 97 1.49 -3.75 5.31
N LYS A 98 2.55 -2.96 5.51
CA LYS A 98 2.84 -2.27 6.77
C LYS A 98 2.41 -0.82 6.66
N PHE A 99 1.48 -0.39 7.50
CA PHE A 99 1.01 0.99 7.60
C PHE A 99 1.78 1.75 8.69
N VAL A 100 2.07 3.01 8.43
CA VAL A 100 2.75 3.94 9.35
C VAL A 100 1.97 5.26 9.38
N LEU A 101 1.66 5.74 10.58
CA LEU A 101 0.83 6.95 10.77
C LEU A 101 1.60 8.25 10.69
N ASN A 102 2.90 8.23 10.93
CA ASN A 102 3.74 9.42 10.95
C ASN A 102 4.92 9.20 9.98
N PRO A 103 4.66 9.26 8.66
CA PRO A 103 5.73 9.23 7.69
C PRO A 103 6.65 10.43 7.83
N SER A 104 7.89 10.26 7.39
CA SER A 104 8.90 11.32 7.35
C SER A 104 9.42 11.51 5.91
N GLY A 105 10.23 12.54 5.66
CA GLY A 105 10.83 12.78 4.34
C GLY A 105 10.21 13.94 3.56
N THR A 106 10.48 13.98 2.26
CA THR A 106 10.04 15.04 1.32
C THR A 106 9.43 14.44 0.06
N ILE A 107 8.60 15.24 -0.61
CA ILE A 107 8.07 14.95 -1.95
C ILE A 107 9.13 15.37 -2.98
N TYR A 108 9.26 14.61 -4.07
CA TYR A 108 10.21 14.95 -5.14
C TYR A 108 9.91 16.33 -5.73
N GLY A 109 10.92 17.20 -5.83
CA GLY A 109 10.76 18.55 -6.36
C GLY A 109 10.18 19.58 -5.37
N SER A 110 9.91 19.20 -4.11
CA SER A 110 9.54 20.12 -3.03
C SER A 110 10.56 20.09 -1.89
N THR A 111 10.70 21.24 -1.22
CA THR A 111 11.48 21.34 0.05
C THR A 111 10.58 21.07 1.27
N ASP A 112 9.26 20.99 1.06
CA ASP A 112 8.28 20.81 2.11
C ASP A 112 8.41 19.40 2.71
N LYS A 113 8.36 19.36 4.04
CA LYS A 113 8.31 18.10 4.78
C LYS A 113 6.91 17.54 4.69
N VAL A 114 6.84 16.22 4.55
CA VAL A 114 5.56 15.51 4.65
C VAL A 114 5.07 15.65 6.09
N THR A 115 4.02 16.45 6.28
CA THR A 115 3.35 16.63 7.57
C THR A 115 1.93 16.10 7.46
N ASN A 116 1.50 15.27 8.41
CA ASN A 116 0.13 14.72 8.47
C ASN A 116 -0.28 13.87 7.24
N ALA A 117 0.53 12.87 6.91
CA ALA A 117 0.19 11.85 5.92
C ALA A 117 0.13 10.46 6.55
N VAL A 118 -0.31 9.47 5.78
CA VAL A 118 -0.21 8.05 6.12
C VAL A 118 0.57 7.35 5.02
N CYS A 119 1.42 6.40 5.37
CA CYS A 119 2.17 5.66 4.37
C CYS A 119 2.05 4.14 4.57
N ALA A 120 2.23 3.40 3.49
CA ALA A 120 2.16 1.94 3.48
C ALA A 120 3.37 1.34 2.75
N VAL A 121 3.88 0.22 3.24
CA VAL A 121 4.98 -0.55 2.62
C VAL A 121 4.49 -1.91 2.20
N ARG A 122 4.73 -2.31 0.95
CA ARG A 122 4.43 -3.66 0.47
C ARG A 122 5.38 -4.67 1.12
N LEU A 123 4.83 -5.70 1.77
CA LEU A 123 5.61 -6.66 2.56
C LEU A 123 6.07 -7.93 1.83
N GLY A 124 5.55 -8.23 0.64
CA GLY A 124 5.88 -9.47 -0.08
C GLY A 124 5.61 -9.40 -1.58
N GLY A 125 5.96 -10.48 -2.29
CA GLY A 125 5.96 -10.52 -3.75
C GLY A 125 7.12 -9.75 -4.37
N ASP A 126 7.12 -9.66 -5.70
CA ASP A 126 8.20 -9.02 -6.47
C ASP A 126 8.32 -7.51 -6.22
N ASN A 127 7.23 -6.89 -5.75
CA ASN A 127 7.17 -5.46 -5.43
C ASN A 127 7.40 -5.18 -3.94
N LYS A 128 7.96 -6.13 -3.18
CA LYS A 128 8.29 -5.94 -1.76
C LYS A 128 9.17 -4.70 -1.57
N GLY A 129 8.88 -3.91 -0.54
CA GLY A 129 9.62 -2.69 -0.22
C GLY A 129 9.12 -1.44 -0.94
N THR A 130 8.23 -1.57 -1.93
CA THR A 130 7.54 -0.42 -2.53
C THR A 130 6.76 0.31 -1.45
N THR A 131 6.96 1.62 -1.35
CA THR A 131 6.28 2.47 -0.37
C THR A 131 5.28 3.37 -1.06
N PHE A 132 4.14 3.55 -0.43
CA PHE A 132 3.06 4.41 -0.89
C PHE A 132 2.82 5.48 0.16
N LEU A 133 2.58 6.70 -0.30
CA LEU A 133 2.25 7.82 0.56
C LEU A 133 0.89 8.37 0.17
N PHE A 134 0.02 8.51 1.17
CA PHE A 134 -1.26 9.17 1.02
C PHE A 134 -1.26 10.46 1.82
N LEU A 135 -1.24 11.58 1.10
CA LEU A 135 -1.24 12.93 1.67
C LEU A 135 -2.67 13.44 1.89
N GLY A 136 -3.65 12.87 1.19
CA GLY A 136 -5.08 13.17 1.35
C GLY A 136 -5.48 14.59 0.93
N GLU A 137 -6.44 15.16 1.66
CA GLU A 137 -7.01 16.49 1.37
C GLU A 137 -6.15 17.66 1.87
N LEU A 138 -5.08 17.37 2.61
CA LEU A 138 -4.13 18.38 3.08
C LEU A 138 -3.17 18.86 1.98
N GLU A 139 -3.07 18.14 0.86
CA GLU A 139 -2.42 18.65 -0.35
C GLU A 139 -3.34 19.66 -1.03
N THR A 140 -3.02 20.94 -0.84
CA THR A 140 -3.74 22.07 -1.44
C THR A 140 -3.29 22.39 -2.85
N GLY A 141 -2.25 21.73 -3.36
CA GLY A 141 -1.79 21.88 -4.74
C GLY A 141 -2.77 21.22 -5.72
N ALA A 142 -3.37 22.01 -6.61
CA ALA A 142 -4.32 21.51 -7.61
C ALA A 142 -3.70 20.50 -8.58
N ASP A 143 -2.38 20.56 -8.79
CA ASP A 143 -1.62 19.68 -9.70
C ASP A 143 -0.91 18.52 -8.97
N ASN A 144 -0.99 18.44 -7.64
CA ASN A 144 -0.29 17.41 -6.87
C ASN A 144 -1.12 16.14 -6.76
N ASP A 145 -0.51 15.00 -7.12
CA ASP A 145 -1.08 13.69 -6.84
C ASP A 145 -1.15 13.45 -5.32
N LYS A 146 -2.34 13.17 -4.82
CA LYS A 146 -2.58 12.87 -3.39
C LYS A 146 -2.08 11.49 -2.96
N PHE A 147 -1.77 10.64 -3.93
CA PHE A 147 -1.31 9.27 -3.74
C PHE A 147 0.00 9.05 -4.50
N LEU A 148 1.10 9.04 -3.77
CA LEU A 148 2.44 8.92 -4.32
C LEU A 148 2.99 7.52 -4.11
N CYS A 149 3.94 7.15 -4.95
CA CYS A 149 4.65 5.88 -4.85
C CYS A 149 6.16 6.12 -4.90
N ASN A 150 6.90 5.31 -4.16
CA ASN A 150 8.35 5.27 -4.23
C ASN A 150 8.81 3.81 -4.27
N LYS A 151 9.75 3.51 -5.16
CA LYS A 151 10.30 2.16 -5.36
C LYS A 151 11.05 1.59 -4.15
N GLY A 152 11.26 2.38 -3.10
CA GLY A 152 11.97 2.00 -1.90
C GLY A 152 13.44 1.73 -2.23
N THR A 153 13.95 0.60 -1.73
CA THR A 153 15.34 0.15 -1.97
C THR A 153 15.50 -0.65 -3.26
N ASN A 154 14.45 -0.80 -4.07
CA ASN A 154 14.51 -1.60 -5.30
C ASN A 154 15.24 -0.86 -6.42
N SER A 155 15.97 -1.62 -7.25
CA SER A 155 16.69 -1.08 -8.40
C SER A 155 15.74 -0.74 -9.56
N SER A 156 14.74 -1.58 -9.83
CA SER A 156 13.67 -1.35 -10.82
C SER A 156 12.55 -0.46 -10.26
N ASP A 157 11.87 0.28 -11.15
CA ASP A 157 10.69 1.06 -10.75
C ASP A 157 9.49 0.12 -10.52
N THR A 158 9.28 -0.25 -9.25
CA THR A 158 8.16 -1.09 -8.84
C THR A 158 6.83 -0.34 -8.81
N CYS A 159 6.83 1.00 -8.93
CA CYS A 159 5.60 1.79 -8.96
C CYS A 159 4.83 1.61 -10.26
N GLU A 160 5.52 1.34 -11.38
CA GLU A 160 4.91 1.10 -12.68
C GLU A 160 3.97 -0.11 -12.67
N ALA A 161 4.28 -1.13 -11.87
CA ALA A 161 3.41 -2.30 -11.69
C ALA A 161 2.02 -1.92 -11.15
N TYR A 162 1.93 -0.80 -10.44
CA TYR A 162 0.71 -0.23 -9.89
C TYR A 162 0.14 0.91 -10.76
N GLY A 163 0.74 1.21 -11.92
CA GLY A 163 0.36 2.31 -12.80
C GLY A 163 0.69 3.69 -12.24
N LEU A 164 1.72 3.77 -11.39
CA LEU A 164 2.18 5.00 -10.76
C LEU A 164 3.62 5.27 -11.16
N THR A 165 4.03 6.53 -11.13
CA THR A 165 5.43 6.92 -11.30
C THR A 165 6.09 7.05 -9.93
N SER A 166 7.37 6.65 -9.82
CA SER A 166 8.11 6.81 -8.58
C SER A 166 8.47 8.28 -8.33
N THR A 167 7.98 8.84 -7.22
CA THR A 167 8.02 10.28 -6.92
C THR A 167 8.46 10.55 -5.47
N GLY A 168 9.75 10.45 -5.13
CA GLY A 168 10.23 10.97 -3.83
C GLY A 168 11.33 10.19 -3.14
N SER A 169 11.32 10.29 -1.81
CA SER A 169 12.25 9.65 -0.88
C SER A 169 11.52 8.58 -0.04
N ALA A 170 12.23 7.80 0.78
CA ALA A 170 11.62 6.79 1.62
C ALA A 170 10.76 7.43 2.73
N TRP A 171 9.43 7.24 2.68
CA TRP A 171 8.50 7.88 3.63
C TRP A 171 8.15 7.06 4.87
N CYS A 172 8.33 5.74 4.79
CA CYS A 172 7.87 4.78 5.79
C CYS A 172 8.98 4.19 6.67
N SER A 173 10.02 4.99 6.91
CA SER A 173 11.13 4.69 7.81
C SER A 173 10.65 4.45 9.23
#